data_AF-A0A4Q0S8V2-F1
#
_entry.id   AF-A0A4Q0S8V2-F1
#
_cell.length_a   1.000
_cell.length_b   1.000
_cell.length_c   1.000
_cell.angle_alpha   90.00
_cell.angle_beta   90.00
_cell.angle_gamma   90.00
#
_symmetry.space_group_name_H-M   'P 1'
#
loop_
_entity.id
_entity.type
_entity.pdbx_description
1 polymer ?
#
loop_
_entity_poly.entity_id
_entity_poly.type
_entity_poly.pdbx_seq_one_letter_code
_entity_poly.pdbx_strand_id
1 'polypeptide(L)'
;MKALLLLVFAMVVVAREATAQDAPKDAQCVRERAAMVETIRAYARSAASALGQQGLSESVLKAMEQTKRHLFIPEQSCSIAYADRPMPIGLGQTISQPYIVAL
;
A
#
# COMPACT_ATOMS: atom_id res chain seq x y z
N MET A 1 7.80 3.63 -45.74
CA MET A 1 8.61 3.00 -44.67
C MET A 1 8.96 3.96 -43.51
N LYS A 2 9.40 5.20 -43.75
CA LYS A 2 9.72 6.18 -42.68
C LYS A 2 8.54 6.55 -41.76
N ALA A 3 7.34 6.74 -42.30
CA ALA A 3 6.15 7.08 -41.51
C ALA A 3 5.70 5.93 -40.57
N LEU A 4 5.86 4.67 -41.01
CA LEU A 4 5.56 3.49 -40.20
C LEU A 4 6.53 3.35 -39.03
N LEU A 5 7.83 3.62 -39.26
CA LEU A 5 8.86 3.60 -38.23
C LEU A 5 8.63 4.70 -37.16
N LEU A 6 8.23 5.89 -37.58
CA LEU A 6 7.90 7.01 -36.68
C LEU A 6 6.65 6.72 -35.84
N LEU A 7 5.63 6.07 -36.41
CA LEU A 7 4.43 5.64 -35.69
C LEU A 7 4.73 4.57 -34.63
N VAL A 8 5.56 3.58 -34.97
CA VAL A 8 5.99 2.55 -34.02
C VAL A 8 6.82 3.16 -32.89
N PHE A 9 7.74 4.08 -33.22
CA PHE A 9 8.55 4.77 -32.21
C PHE A 9 7.68 5.63 -31.29
N ALA A 10 6.69 6.35 -31.83
CA ALA A 10 5.75 7.14 -31.04
C ALA A 10 4.89 6.26 -30.11
N MET A 11 4.40 5.11 -30.59
CA MET A 11 3.66 4.16 -29.74
C MET A 11 4.53 3.56 -28.62
N VAL A 12 5.81 3.28 -28.90
CA VAL A 12 6.75 2.77 -27.89
C VAL A 12 7.05 3.83 -26.82
N VAL A 13 7.18 5.11 -27.21
CA VAL A 13 7.40 6.23 -26.26
C VAL A 13 6.19 6.41 -25.34
N VAL A 14 4.97 6.45 -25.89
CA VAL A 14 3.72 6.59 -25.11
C VAL A 14 3.54 5.43 -24.13
N ALA A 15 3.87 4.20 -24.51
CA ALA A 15 3.79 3.05 -23.62
C ALA A 15 4.79 3.12 -22.45
N ARG A 16 5.96 3.76 -22.62
CA ARG A 16 6.93 3.94 -21.52
C ARG A 16 6.47 4.97 -20.52
N GLU A 17 5.92 6.10 -20.98
CA GLU A 17 5.42 7.17 -20.10
C GLU A 17 4.29 6.70 -19.18
N ALA A 18 3.38 5.85 -19.69
CA ALA A 18 2.28 5.28 -18.91
C ALA A 18 2.74 4.40 -17.73
N THR A 19 3.98 3.91 -17.75
CA THR A 19 4.56 3.10 -16.64
C THR A 19 5.51 3.91 -15.76
N ALA A 20 6.08 5.00 -16.29
CA ALA A 20 7.07 5.80 -15.58
C ALA A 20 6.45 6.77 -14.56
N GLN A 21 5.21 7.22 -14.81
CA GLN A 21 4.54 8.23 -13.98
C GLN A 21 4.22 7.72 -12.55
N ASP A 22 3.99 6.41 -12.40
CA ASP A 22 3.63 5.80 -11.11
C ASP A 22 4.83 5.36 -10.28
N ALA A 23 6.01 5.17 -10.89
CA ALA A 23 7.20 4.64 -10.20
C ALA A 23 7.63 5.45 -8.96
N PRO A 24 7.60 6.81 -8.96
CA PRO A 24 7.93 7.60 -7.76
C PRO A 24 6.91 7.43 -6.63
N LYS A 25 5.61 7.37 -6.98
CA LYS A 25 4.50 7.19 -6.03
C LYS A 25 4.54 5.80 -5.40
N ASP A 26 4.79 4.78 -6.21
CA ASP A 26 4.89 3.39 -5.75
C ASP A 26 6.07 3.22 -4.77
N ALA A 27 7.21 3.88 -5.01
CA ALA A 27 8.37 3.85 -4.10
C ALA A 27 8.07 4.52 -2.74
N GLN A 28 7.29 5.59 -2.71
CA GLN A 28 6.81 6.20 -1.46
C GLN A 28 5.86 5.25 -0.73
N CYS A 29 4.88 4.67 -1.43
CA CYS A 29 3.96 3.70 -0.87
C CYS A 29 4.67 2.48 -0.28
N VAL A 30 5.76 2.02 -0.89
CA VAL A 30 6.60 0.92 -0.34
C VAL A 30 7.17 1.30 1.02
N ARG A 31 7.72 2.51 1.17
CA ARG A 31 8.28 2.98 2.44
C ARG A 31 7.22 3.15 3.52
N GLU A 32 6.09 3.78 3.17
CA GLU A 32 4.98 4.00 4.11
C GLU A 32 4.35 2.68 4.58
N ARG A 33 4.23 1.70 3.68
CA ARG A 33 3.77 0.35 4.03
C ARG A 33 4.69 -0.34 5.03
N ALA A 34 6.01 -0.28 4.80
CA ALA A 34 6.97 -0.85 5.75
C ALA A 34 6.86 -0.15 7.12
N ALA A 35 6.76 1.18 7.14
CA ALA A 35 6.58 1.95 8.37
C ALA A 35 5.27 1.61 9.11
N MET A 36 4.18 1.34 8.38
CA MET A 36 2.92 0.88 8.95
C MET A 36 3.09 -0.46 9.69
N VAL A 37 3.78 -1.43 9.10
CA VAL A 37 4.04 -2.74 9.74
C VAL A 37 4.91 -2.58 10.98
N GLU A 38 5.93 -1.72 10.94
CA GLU A 38 6.74 -1.42 12.13
C GLU A 38 5.94 -0.77 13.26
N THR A 39 4.99 0.10 12.90
CA THR A 39 4.06 0.71 13.86
C THR A 39 3.17 -0.36 14.52
N ILE A 40 2.63 -1.28 13.72
CA ILE A 40 1.84 -2.42 14.22
C ILE A 40 2.66 -3.29 15.18
N ARG A 41 3.92 -3.60 14.83
CA ARG A 41 4.84 -4.34 15.70
C ARG A 41 5.09 -3.60 17.01
N ALA A 42 5.23 -2.28 16.98
CA ALA A 42 5.41 -1.47 18.18
C ALA A 42 4.19 -1.50 19.12
N TYR A 43 2.97 -1.44 18.56
CA TYR A 43 1.75 -1.60 19.34
C TYR A 43 1.64 -3.00 19.95
N ALA A 44 1.94 -4.04 19.17
CA ALA A 44 1.92 -5.42 19.67
C ALA A 44 2.87 -5.63 20.85
N ARG A 45 4.09 -5.07 20.79
CA ARG A 45 5.05 -5.11 21.92
C ARG A 45 4.48 -4.44 23.17
N SER A 46 3.75 -3.35 23.00
CA SER A 46 3.12 -2.61 24.11
C SER A 46 1.86 -3.31 24.65
N ALA A 47 1.26 -4.21 23.87
CA ALA A 47 0.07 -4.98 24.20
C ALA A 47 0.37 -6.46 24.52
N ALA A 48 1.61 -6.79 24.89
CA ALA A 48 2.06 -8.17 25.11
C ALA A 48 1.21 -8.95 26.13
N SER A 49 0.65 -8.27 27.14
CA SER A 49 -0.25 -8.90 28.11
C SER A 49 -1.57 -9.36 27.49
N ALA A 50 -2.08 -8.65 26.48
CA ALA A 50 -3.33 -8.97 25.79
C ALA A 50 -3.14 -10.01 24.67
N LEU A 51 -1.98 -10.00 24.00
CA LEU A 51 -1.69 -10.89 22.86
C LEU A 51 -1.09 -12.24 23.28
N GLY A 52 -0.69 -12.38 24.54
CA GLY A 52 0.01 -13.57 25.03
C GLY A 52 1.43 -13.70 24.47
N GLN A 53 2.09 -14.82 24.77
CA GLN A 53 3.51 -15.02 24.41
C GLN A 53 3.77 -15.11 22.90
N GLN A 54 2.77 -15.51 22.12
CA GLN A 54 2.91 -15.67 20.68
C GLN A 54 2.86 -14.33 19.93
N GLY A 55 2.18 -13.32 20.47
CA GLY A 55 2.04 -12.02 19.81
C GLY A 55 1.23 -12.10 18.51
N LEU A 56 1.53 -11.20 17.56
CA LEU A 56 0.92 -11.23 16.24
C LEU A 56 1.55 -12.30 15.35
N SER A 57 0.77 -12.84 14.42
CA SER A 57 1.27 -13.83 13.45
C SER A 57 2.23 -13.19 12.45
N GLU A 58 3.46 -13.72 12.37
CA GLU A 58 4.46 -13.29 11.37
C GLU A 58 3.99 -13.52 9.93
N SER A 59 3.15 -14.53 9.67
CA SER A 59 2.60 -14.74 8.33
C SER A 59 1.62 -13.63 7.93
N VAL A 60 0.86 -13.10 8.90
CA VAL A 60 -0.04 -11.95 8.68
C VAL A 60 0.78 -10.69 8.43
N LEU A 61 1.78 -10.40 9.25
CA LEU A 61 2.64 -9.23 9.07
C LEU A 61 3.34 -9.25 7.70
N LYS A 62 3.84 -10.41 7.28
CA LYS A 62 4.42 -10.59 5.93
C LYS A 62 3.42 -10.35 4.81
N ALA A 63 2.18 -10.81 4.97
CA ALA A 63 1.12 -10.52 4.00
C ALA A 63 0.82 -9.01 3.91
N MET A 64 0.84 -8.31 5.05
CA MET A 64 0.65 -6.86 5.11
C MET A 64 1.79 -6.08 4.44
N GLU A 65 3.04 -6.53 4.57
CA GLU A 65 4.20 -5.95 3.87
C GLU A 65 4.10 -6.05 2.34
N GLN A 66 3.40 -7.05 1.83
CA GLN A 66 3.24 -7.29 0.40
C GLN A 66 1.99 -6.61 -0.17
N THR A 67 0.95 -6.46 0.65
CA THR A 67 -0.36 -5.95 0.22
C THR A 67 -0.29 -4.45 -0.10
N LYS A 68 -0.67 -4.08 -1.32
CA LYS A 68 -0.73 -2.68 -1.77
C LYS A 68 -2.04 -2.02 -1.30
N ARG A 69 -2.16 -1.73 0.01
CA ARG A 69 -3.36 -1.13 0.63
C ARG A 69 -3.89 0.12 -0.09
N HIS A 70 -2.99 0.94 -0.66
CA HIS A 70 -3.36 2.15 -1.41
C HIS A 70 -4.20 1.89 -2.68
N LEU A 71 -4.25 0.64 -3.19
CA LEU A 71 -5.12 0.26 -4.31
C LEU A 71 -6.59 0.03 -3.91
N PHE A 72 -6.88 -0.02 -2.61
CA PHE A 72 -8.21 -0.33 -2.06
C PHE A 72 -8.90 0.88 -1.43
N ILE A 73 -8.36 2.08 -1.65
CA ILE A 73 -8.90 3.32 -1.09
C ILE A 73 -9.08 4.37 -2.18
N PRO A 74 -9.95 5.38 -1.97
CA PRO A 74 -10.12 6.48 -2.91
C PRO A 74 -8.80 7.23 -3.15
N GLU A 75 -8.58 7.66 -4.39
CA GLU A 75 -7.34 8.33 -4.80
C GLU A 75 -6.99 9.56 -3.95
N GLN A 76 -8.02 10.31 -3.53
CA GLN A 76 -7.86 11.49 -2.68
C GLN A 76 -7.30 11.17 -1.28
N SER A 77 -7.42 9.91 -0.85
CA SER A 77 -6.90 9.41 0.43
C SER A 77 -5.58 8.66 0.30
N CYS A 78 -5.00 8.60 -0.91
CA CYS A 78 -3.79 7.80 -1.19
C CYS A 78 -2.58 8.21 -0.32
N SER A 79 -2.43 9.50 -0.03
CA SER A 79 -1.34 10.04 0.81
C SER A 79 -1.36 9.57 2.26
N ILE A 80 -2.48 9.02 2.72
CA ILE A 80 -2.64 8.50 4.08
C ILE A 80 -3.06 7.02 4.07
N ALA A 81 -2.81 6.31 2.97
CA ALA A 81 -3.22 4.92 2.78
C ALA A 81 -2.74 3.96 3.86
N TYR A 82 -1.56 4.26 4.40
CA TYR A 82 -0.83 3.43 5.36
C TYR A 82 -0.85 4.00 6.78
N ALA A 83 -1.62 5.06 7.03
CA ALA A 83 -1.86 5.54 8.38
C ALA A 83 -2.63 4.47 9.19
N ASP A 84 -2.27 4.28 10.45
CA ASP A 84 -2.93 3.29 11.30
C ASP A 84 -4.28 3.81 11.84
N ARG A 85 -5.26 3.93 10.94
CA ARG A 85 -6.62 4.39 11.24
C ARG A 85 -7.64 3.81 10.25
N PRO A 86 -8.93 3.72 10.61
CA PRO A 86 -9.96 3.42 9.63
C PRO A 86 -10.09 4.55 8.61
N MET A 87 -10.42 4.18 7.37
CA MET A 87 -10.55 5.10 6.24
C MET A 87 -11.83 4.84 5.45
N PRO A 88 -12.57 5.87 5.01
CA PRO A 88 -13.75 5.67 4.16
C PRO A 88 -13.35 5.13 2.78
N ILE A 89 -14.14 4.17 2.28
CA ILE A 89 -13.97 3.58 0.93
C ILE A 89 -15.19 3.81 0.03
N GLY A 90 -16.12 4.66 0.47
CA GLY A 90 -17.37 4.96 -0.23
C GLY A 90 -18.56 4.14 0.31
N LEU A 91 -19.76 4.50 -0.12
CA LEU A 91 -21.02 3.80 0.24
C LEU A 91 -21.25 3.62 1.75
N GLY A 92 -20.79 4.58 2.56
CA GLY A 92 -20.86 4.50 4.03
C GLY A 92 -19.96 3.41 4.64
N GLN A 93 -19.06 2.81 3.87
CA GLN A 93 -18.15 1.75 4.31
C GLN A 93 -16.76 2.31 4.66
N THR A 94 -16.05 1.57 5.50
CA THR A 94 -14.67 1.86 5.88
C THR A 94 -13.79 0.65 5.69
N ILE A 95 -12.54 0.87 5.28
CA ILE A 95 -11.48 -0.13 5.43
C ILE A 95 -10.94 -0.04 6.86
N SER A 96 -10.84 -1.19 7.52
CA SER A 96 -10.41 -1.27 8.92
C SER A 96 -9.00 -0.74 9.13
N GLN A 97 -8.75 -0.25 10.35
CA GLN A 97 -7.41 0.12 10.84
C GLN A 97 -6.41 -1.03 10.64
N PRO A 98 -5.21 -0.78 10.10
CA PRO A 98 -4.18 -1.80 9.91
C PRO A 98 -3.88 -2.66 11.15
N TYR A 99 -3.73 -2.08 12.34
CA TYR A 99 -3.52 -2.85 13.57
C TYR A 99 -4.65 -3.83 13.85
N ILE A 100 -5.91 -3.41 13.68
CA ILE A 100 -7.08 -4.29 13.87
C ILE A 100 -7.12 -5.42 12.84
N VAL A 101 -6.60 -5.21 11.62
CA VAL A 101 -6.46 -6.26 10.61
C VAL A 101 -5.36 -7.27 10.99
N ALA A 102 -4.37 -6.87 11.79
CA ALA A 102 -3.26 -7.72 12.19
C ALA A 102 -3.55 -8.59 13.43
N LEU A 103 -4.52 -8.21 14.26
CA LEU A 103 -5.03 -8.96 15.41
C LEU A 103 -5.69 -10.27 14.99
#